data_AF-C5P4M2-F1
#
_entry.id   AF-C5P4M2-F1
#
_cell.length_a   1.000
_cell.length_b   1.000
_cell.length_c   1.000
_cell.angle_alpha   90.00
_cell.angle_beta   90.00
_cell.angle_gamma   90.00
#
_symmetry.space_group_name_H-M   'P 1'
#
loop_
_entity.id
_entity.type
_entity.pdbx_description
1 polymer ?
#
loop_
_entity_poly.entity_id
_entity_poly.type
_entity_poly.pdbx_seq_one_letter_code
_entity_poly.pdbx_strand_id
1 'polypeptide(L)'
;MHILQKLGKLRVAFFHAQNKRLYLCLGLNPLGSTLRGREYSELDPPSDSTTITTFIRTLFKKVEALHRNGICHGDLSAANVAFGVSQNALTPSAVQRTFSYGLKAYFVYIKPGEPPKRPQYLPEYIVQTINTALMSDMNDMTKVEILDFGNAFEGCSREGAKGTRAFLAPEMRDKTRCYASPKSDLWSLGCVVCSTAISFYTPREN
;
A
#
# COMPACT_ATOMS: atom_id res chain seq x y z
N MET A 1 9.10 -10.69 1.99
CA MET A 1 9.81 -10.48 0.70
C MET A 1 9.40 -11.48 -0.36
N HIS A 2 9.39 -12.79 -0.08
CA HIS A 2 9.02 -13.85 -1.04
C HIS A 2 7.70 -13.57 -1.79
N ILE A 3 6.62 -13.25 -1.07
CA ILE A 3 5.32 -12.93 -1.68
C ILE A 3 5.41 -11.76 -2.68
N LEU A 4 6.14 -10.69 -2.34
CA LEU A 4 6.33 -9.55 -3.24
C LEU A 4 7.10 -9.93 -4.51
N GLN A 5 8.06 -10.86 -4.42
CA GLN A 5 8.78 -11.40 -5.57
C GLN A 5 7.85 -12.27 -6.43
N LYS A 6 7.11 -13.19 -5.81
CA LYS A 6 6.15 -14.09 -6.48
C LYS A 6 5.08 -13.30 -7.25
N LEU A 7 4.63 -12.18 -6.70
CA LEU A 7 3.66 -11.29 -7.34
C LEU A 7 4.29 -10.30 -8.36
N GLY A 8 5.60 -10.34 -8.58
CA GLY A 8 6.30 -9.41 -9.48
C GLY A 8 6.25 -7.94 -9.02
N LYS A 9 5.94 -7.69 -7.75
CA LYS A 9 5.80 -6.34 -7.16
C LYS A 9 7.13 -5.76 -6.70
N LEU A 10 8.11 -6.61 -6.35
CA LEU A 10 9.43 -6.18 -5.91
C LEU A 10 10.29 -5.74 -7.10
N ARG A 11 10.80 -4.49 -7.07
CA ARG A 11 11.71 -3.96 -8.10
C ARG A 11 13.16 -4.07 -7.69
N VAL A 12 13.45 -3.75 -6.43
CA VAL A 12 14.79 -3.84 -5.85
C VAL A 12 14.68 -4.16 -4.37
N ALA A 13 15.64 -4.89 -3.82
CA ALA A 13 15.80 -5.07 -2.39
C ALA A 13 17.28 -4.94 -2.04
N PHE A 14 17.57 -4.23 -0.95
CA PHE A 14 18.93 -4.09 -0.43
C PHE A 14 18.87 -3.90 1.08
N PHE A 15 19.99 -4.18 1.75
CA PHE A 15 20.13 -3.87 3.16
C PHE A 15 20.89 -2.55 3.33
N HIS A 16 20.40 -1.70 4.22
CA HIS A 16 21.06 -0.48 4.67
C HIS A 16 21.57 -0.68 6.10
N ALA A 17 22.88 -0.54 6.32
CA ALA A 17 23.46 -0.64 7.66
C ALA A 17 23.61 0.76 8.28
N GLN A 18 23.04 0.98 9.46
CA GLN A 18 23.16 2.23 10.23
C GLN A 18 23.14 1.93 11.73
N ASN A 19 24.02 2.53 12.53
CA ASN A 19 24.07 2.38 13.99
C ASN A 19 24.11 0.92 14.47
N LYS A 20 24.94 0.07 13.82
CA LYS A 20 25.03 -1.39 14.06
C LYS A 20 23.71 -2.16 13.82
N ARG A 21 22.71 -1.53 13.19
CA ARG A 21 21.46 -2.17 12.76
C ARG A 21 21.46 -2.33 11.25
N LEU A 22 20.76 -3.36 10.80
CA LEU A 22 20.55 -3.64 9.39
C LEU A 22 19.07 -3.45 9.06
N TYR A 23 18.78 -2.55 8.13
CA TYR A 23 17.44 -2.23 7.67
C TYR A 23 17.23 -2.87 6.29
N LEU A 24 16.18 -3.67 6.13
CA LEU A 24 15.78 -4.18 4.82
C LEU A 24 14.99 -3.09 4.08
N CYS A 25 15.53 -2.61 2.97
CA CYS A 25 14.89 -1.63 2.10
C CYS A 25 14.29 -2.35 0.88
N LEU A 26 13.02 -2.10 0.61
CA LEU A 26 12.28 -2.68 -0.51
C LEU A 26 11.82 -1.56 -1.45
N GLY A 27 12.26 -1.59 -2.70
CA GLY A 27 11.78 -0.70 -3.75
C GLY A 27 10.63 -1.34 -4.52
N LEU A 28 9.51 -0.61 -4.60
CA LEU A 28 8.27 -1.00 -5.28
C LEU A 28 7.91 0.08 -6.31
N ASN A 29 6.91 -0.17 -7.17
CA ASN A 29 6.38 0.88 -8.03
C ASN A 29 5.73 1.99 -7.19
N PRO A 30 5.85 3.27 -7.60
CA PRO A 30 5.20 4.38 -6.92
C PRO A 30 3.68 4.27 -7.03
N LEU A 31 2.99 4.71 -5.98
CA LEU A 31 1.54 4.75 -5.89
C LEU A 31 1.07 6.09 -5.30
N GLY A 32 -0.20 6.40 -5.50
CA GLY A 32 -0.86 7.56 -4.96
C GLY A 32 -1.29 7.38 -3.50
N SER A 33 -2.36 8.07 -3.11
CA SER A 33 -2.91 7.99 -1.77
C SER A 33 -3.55 6.62 -1.52
N THR A 34 -3.53 6.20 -0.25
CA THR A 34 -4.35 5.07 0.21
C THR A 34 -5.81 5.51 0.33
N LEU A 35 -6.76 4.57 0.35
CA LEU A 35 -8.17 4.92 0.58
C LEU A 35 -8.35 5.68 1.89
N ARG A 36 -7.62 5.29 2.94
CA ARG A 36 -7.57 6.00 4.22
C ARG A 36 -6.91 7.38 4.08
N GLY A 37 -5.78 7.46 3.39
CA GLY A 37 -5.04 8.71 3.17
C GLY A 37 -5.78 9.74 2.32
N ARG A 38 -6.82 9.30 1.58
CA ARG A 38 -7.66 10.17 0.75
C ARG A 38 -8.33 11.30 1.55
N GLU A 39 -8.64 11.08 2.82
CA GLU A 39 -9.23 12.11 3.71
C GLU A 39 -8.36 13.38 3.78
N TYR A 40 -7.04 13.21 3.70
CA TYR A 40 -6.08 14.32 3.72
C TYR A 40 -5.69 14.82 2.33
N SER A 41 -6.34 14.29 1.29
CA SER A 41 -6.13 14.72 -0.07
C SER A 41 -7.24 15.68 -0.52
N GLU A 42 -6.90 16.59 -1.42
CA GLU A 42 -7.84 17.48 -2.13
C GLU A 42 -8.72 16.70 -3.13
N LEU A 43 -8.82 15.37 -3.01
CA LEU A 43 -9.48 14.51 -3.96
C LEU A 43 -10.93 14.30 -3.56
N ASP A 44 -11.83 14.72 -4.45
CA ASP A 44 -13.23 14.38 -4.37
C ASP A 44 -13.42 12.89 -4.69
N PRO A 45 -14.30 12.20 -3.94
CA PRO A 45 -14.64 10.83 -4.27
C PRO A 45 -15.40 10.76 -5.60
N PRO A 46 -15.25 9.68 -6.39
CA PRO A 46 -16.12 9.46 -7.53
C PRO A 46 -17.56 9.31 -7.07
N SER A 47 -18.47 10.02 -7.72
CA SER A 47 -19.90 10.04 -7.38
C SER A 47 -20.76 9.20 -8.33
N ASP A 48 -20.23 8.84 -9.51
CA ASP A 48 -20.97 8.06 -10.50
C ASP A 48 -20.85 6.54 -10.26
N SER A 49 -21.97 5.85 -10.47
CA SER A 49 -22.07 4.41 -10.21
C SER A 49 -21.14 3.56 -11.08
N THR A 50 -20.80 4.01 -12.29
CA THR A 50 -19.94 3.28 -13.23
C THR A 50 -18.50 3.25 -12.73
N THR A 51 -17.98 4.39 -12.29
CA THR A 51 -16.63 4.53 -11.73
C THR A 51 -16.50 3.77 -10.41
N ILE A 52 -17.50 3.87 -9.52
CA ILE A 52 -17.54 3.09 -8.27
C ILE A 52 -17.57 1.59 -8.56
N THR A 53 -18.41 1.14 -9.50
CA THR A 53 -18.49 -0.27 -9.89
C THR A 53 -17.17 -0.77 -10.48
N THR A 54 -16.50 0.07 -11.28
CA THR A 54 -15.18 -0.23 -11.86
C THR A 54 -14.12 -0.42 -10.79
N PHE A 55 -14.08 0.48 -9.81
CA PHE A 55 -13.21 0.37 -8.63
C PHE A 55 -13.44 -0.93 -7.86
N ILE A 56 -14.70 -1.21 -7.51
CA ILE A 56 -15.09 -2.43 -6.77
C ILE A 56 -14.68 -3.68 -7.55
N ARG A 57 -15.06 -3.78 -8.83
CA ARG A 57 -14.69 -4.93 -9.69
C ARG A 57 -13.18 -5.12 -9.75
N THR A 58 -12.42 -4.04 -9.85
CA THR A 58 -10.96 -4.10 -9.93
C THR A 58 -10.35 -4.62 -8.63
N LEU A 59 -10.83 -4.18 -7.47
CA LEU A 59 -10.39 -4.71 -6.18
C LEU A 59 -10.70 -6.19 -6.01
N PHE A 60 -11.92 -6.63 -6.34
CA PHE A 60 -12.29 -8.04 -6.27
C PHE A 60 -11.39 -8.90 -7.17
N LYS A 61 -11.13 -8.46 -8.41
CA LYS A 61 -10.20 -9.15 -9.32
C LYS A 61 -8.78 -9.27 -8.76
N LYS A 62 -8.30 -8.24 -8.04
CA LYS A 62 -6.96 -8.27 -7.43
C LYS A 62 -6.90 -9.25 -6.26
N VAL A 63 -7.90 -9.26 -5.39
CA VAL A 63 -7.98 -10.24 -4.29
C VAL A 63 -8.14 -11.66 -4.83
N GLU A 64 -8.98 -11.85 -5.85
CA GLU A 64 -9.12 -13.14 -6.54
C GLU A 64 -7.78 -13.61 -7.13
N ALA A 65 -7.02 -12.71 -7.76
CA ALA A 65 -5.71 -13.04 -8.30
C ALA A 65 -4.71 -13.43 -7.20
N LEU A 66 -4.75 -12.80 -6.02
CA LEU A 66 -3.95 -13.25 -4.86
C LEU A 66 -4.34 -14.66 -4.45
N HIS A 67 -5.64 -14.92 -4.27
CA HIS A 67 -6.15 -16.22 -3.85
C HIS A 67 -5.81 -17.33 -4.86
N ARG A 68 -5.91 -17.05 -6.17
CA ARG A 68 -5.47 -17.98 -7.23
C ARG A 68 -3.98 -18.30 -7.20
N ASN A 69 -3.15 -17.39 -6.69
CA ASN A 69 -1.72 -17.63 -6.45
C ASN A 69 -1.45 -18.36 -5.11
N GLY A 70 -2.49 -18.78 -4.41
CA GLY A 70 -2.41 -19.43 -3.09
C GLY A 70 -2.03 -18.48 -1.96
N ILE A 71 -2.19 -17.16 -2.17
CA ILE A 71 -1.80 -16.11 -1.22
C ILE A 71 -3.06 -15.53 -0.57
N CYS A 72 -3.09 -15.55 0.76
CA CYS A 72 -4.03 -14.78 1.57
C CYS A 72 -3.34 -13.52 2.08
N HIS A 73 -4.01 -12.37 2.04
CA HIS A 73 -3.46 -11.10 2.50
C HIS A 73 -3.46 -10.97 4.02
N GLY A 74 -4.54 -11.38 4.68
CA GLY A 74 -4.67 -11.43 6.13
C GLY A 74 -4.81 -10.08 6.85
N ASP A 75 -4.87 -8.97 6.11
CA ASP A 75 -4.98 -7.60 6.66
C ASP A 75 -5.46 -6.59 5.61
N LEU A 76 -6.51 -6.93 4.85
CA LEU A 76 -7.10 -5.98 3.92
C LEU A 76 -7.81 -4.87 4.71
N SER A 77 -7.47 -3.62 4.40
CA SER A 77 -8.03 -2.44 5.04
C SER A 77 -7.95 -1.24 4.09
N ALA A 78 -8.63 -0.15 4.42
CA ALA A 78 -8.54 1.09 3.65
C ALA A 78 -7.11 1.68 3.62
N ALA A 79 -6.24 1.33 4.56
CA ALA A 79 -4.84 1.75 4.55
C ALA A 79 -3.98 0.90 3.59
N ASN A 80 -4.42 -0.33 3.30
CA ASN A 80 -3.67 -1.30 2.48
C ASN A 80 -4.18 -1.38 1.03
N VAL A 81 -4.95 -0.38 0.61
CA VAL A 81 -5.40 -0.19 -0.77
C VAL A 81 -5.04 1.23 -1.19
N ALA A 82 -4.37 1.38 -2.33
CA ALA A 82 -3.97 2.68 -2.85
C ALA A 82 -4.29 2.85 -4.33
N PHE A 83 -4.49 4.10 -4.73
CA PHE A 83 -4.66 4.49 -6.12
C PHE A 83 -3.33 4.44 -6.87
N GLY A 84 -3.40 4.22 -8.18
CA GLY A 84 -2.25 4.45 -9.06
C GLY A 84 -1.91 5.93 -9.13
N VAL A 85 -0.72 6.22 -9.64
CA VAL A 85 -0.28 7.60 -9.85
C VAL A 85 -0.80 8.16 -11.17
N SER A 86 -1.14 9.44 -11.18
CA SER A 86 -1.42 10.19 -12.41
C SER A 86 -0.19 10.26 -13.30
N GLN A 87 -0.38 10.43 -14.61
CA GLN A 87 0.71 10.68 -15.56
C GLN A 87 1.57 11.89 -15.18
N ASN A 88 0.98 12.87 -14.49
CA ASN A 88 1.66 14.09 -14.06
C ASN A 88 2.29 13.97 -12.65
N ALA A 89 2.20 12.81 -11.99
CA ALA A 89 2.64 12.63 -10.61
C ALA A 89 4.15 12.80 -10.40
N LEU A 90 4.94 12.63 -11.47
CA LEU A 90 6.40 12.77 -11.45
C LEU A 90 6.88 14.09 -12.09
N THR A 91 5.97 15.02 -12.40
CA THR A 91 6.37 16.37 -12.81
C THR A 91 7.11 17.08 -11.67
N PRO A 92 8.04 18.00 -11.96
CA PRO A 92 8.79 18.70 -10.92
C PRO A 92 7.89 19.37 -9.87
N SER A 93 6.77 19.94 -10.28
CA SER A 93 5.79 20.58 -9.39
C SER A 93 5.03 19.57 -8.51
N ALA A 94 4.66 18.40 -9.04
CA ALA A 94 4.00 17.34 -8.26
C ALA A 94 4.97 16.70 -7.25
N VAL A 95 6.21 16.43 -7.66
CA VAL A 95 7.27 15.95 -6.78
C VAL A 95 7.58 16.99 -5.71
N GLN A 96 7.73 18.27 -6.08
CA GLN A 96 7.95 19.34 -5.11
C GLN A 96 6.81 19.41 -4.10
N ARG A 97 5.54 19.38 -4.52
CA ARG A 97 4.40 19.34 -3.57
C ARG A 97 4.44 18.14 -2.62
N THR A 98 4.81 16.97 -3.13
CA THR A 98 4.81 15.72 -2.35
C THR A 98 5.95 15.68 -1.33
N PHE A 99 7.12 16.19 -1.71
CA PHE A 99 8.37 16.00 -0.98
C PHE A 99 8.98 17.29 -0.41
N SER A 100 8.38 18.47 -0.62
CA SER A 100 8.93 19.78 -0.18
C SER A 100 9.21 19.84 1.32
N TYR A 101 8.33 19.25 2.13
CA TYR A 101 8.45 19.19 3.59
C TYR A 101 9.03 17.86 4.08
N GLY A 102 9.44 16.99 3.17
CA GLY A 102 9.96 15.68 3.51
C GLY A 102 11.37 15.75 4.08
N LEU A 103 11.65 14.94 5.10
CA LEU A 103 12.99 14.84 5.67
C LEU A 103 13.88 13.99 4.76
N LYS A 104 14.95 14.58 4.26
CA LYS A 104 15.98 13.87 3.49
C LYS A 104 16.90 13.10 4.44
N ALA A 105 17.00 11.79 4.25
CA ALA A 105 18.01 10.97 4.88
C ALA A 105 19.05 10.58 3.83
N TYR A 106 20.28 11.06 4.01
CA TYR A 106 21.42 10.78 3.15
C TYR A 106 22.14 9.51 3.59
N PHE A 107 22.68 8.76 2.62
CA PHE A 107 23.52 7.61 2.91
C PHE A 107 24.95 8.06 3.20
N VAL A 108 25.46 7.76 4.39
CA VAL A 108 26.85 8.07 4.79
C VAL A 108 27.66 6.77 4.87
N TYR A 109 28.85 6.75 4.26
CA TYR A 109 29.79 5.63 4.36
C TYR A 109 30.56 5.70 5.70
N ILE A 110 30.64 4.58 6.43
CA ILE A 110 31.24 4.52 7.78
C ILE A 110 32.69 3.99 7.77
N LYS A 111 33.32 3.77 6.60
CA LYS A 111 34.71 3.31 6.54
C LYS A 111 35.68 4.49 6.37
N PRO A 112 36.81 4.54 7.11
CA PRO A 112 37.87 5.51 6.83
C PRO A 112 38.50 5.22 5.46
N GLY A 113 38.61 6.26 4.62
CA GLY A 113 39.14 6.18 3.26
C GLY A 113 38.26 6.90 2.24
N GLU A 114 38.64 6.79 0.96
CA GLU A 114 37.85 7.34 -0.14
C GLU A 114 36.51 6.58 -0.23
N PRO A 115 35.36 7.28 -0.31
CA PRO A 115 34.06 6.62 -0.40
C PRO A 115 34.00 5.75 -1.66
N PRO A 116 33.58 4.47 -1.58
CA PRO A 116 33.44 3.65 -2.77
C PRO A 116 32.39 4.26 -3.69
N LYS A 117 32.55 4.03 -5.00
CA LYS A 117 31.55 4.47 -5.99
C LYS A 117 30.18 3.97 -5.57
N ARG A 118 29.20 4.88 -5.47
CA ARG A 118 27.81 4.54 -5.11
C ARG A 118 27.31 3.41 -6.01
N PRO A 119 26.76 2.31 -5.46
CA PRO A 119 26.17 1.26 -6.27
C PRO A 119 25.16 1.85 -7.25
N GLN A 120 25.10 1.32 -8.48
CA GLN A 120 24.29 1.86 -9.57
C GLN A 120 22.81 2.08 -9.19
N TYR A 121 22.29 1.29 -8.23
CA TYR A 121 20.88 1.31 -7.82
C TYR A 121 20.63 1.88 -6.42
N LEU A 122 21.67 2.34 -5.71
CA LEU A 122 21.48 3.01 -4.43
C LEU A 122 21.13 4.48 -4.68
N PRO A 123 19.98 5.00 -4.22
CA PRO A 123 19.65 6.42 -4.37
C PRO A 123 20.62 7.29 -3.55
N GLU A 124 20.67 8.59 -3.85
CA GLU A 124 21.55 9.54 -3.14
C GLU A 124 21.06 9.81 -1.71
N TYR A 125 19.74 9.88 -1.58
CA TYR A 125 19.02 10.03 -0.33
C TYR A 125 17.66 9.37 -0.49
N ILE A 126 17.02 9.09 0.63
CA ILE A 126 15.60 8.79 0.70
C ILE A 126 14.88 9.98 1.31
N VAL A 127 13.63 10.19 0.93
CA VAL A 127 12.80 11.25 1.50
C VAL A 127 11.66 10.59 2.26
N GLN A 128 11.54 10.90 3.55
CA GLN A 128 10.35 10.56 4.31
C GLN A 128 9.29 11.63 4.03
N THR A 129 8.19 11.24 3.39
CA THR A 129 7.06 12.15 3.16
C THR A 129 6.29 12.38 4.45
N ILE A 130 5.74 13.59 4.60
CA ILE A 130 4.87 13.96 5.72
C ILE A 130 3.49 14.23 5.13
N ASN A 131 2.58 13.26 5.25
CA ASN A 131 1.15 13.36 4.94
C ASN A 131 0.74 13.65 3.48
N THR A 132 1.67 13.97 2.58
CA THR A 132 1.36 14.18 1.15
C THR A 132 1.72 12.93 0.34
N ALA A 133 0.73 12.32 -0.30
CA ALA A 133 0.94 11.24 -1.25
C ALA A 133 1.29 11.78 -2.64
N LEU A 134 1.85 10.92 -3.50
CA LEU A 134 1.97 11.26 -4.92
C LEU A 134 0.59 11.49 -5.53
N MET A 135 0.56 12.32 -6.58
CA MET A 135 -0.68 12.67 -7.25
C MET A 135 -1.37 11.42 -7.80
N SER A 136 -2.58 11.14 -7.31
CA SER A 136 -3.33 9.92 -7.64
C SER A 136 -4.06 10.05 -8.97
N ASP A 137 -4.25 8.95 -9.69
CA ASP A 137 -5.06 8.90 -10.91
C ASP A 137 -6.53 8.63 -10.54
N MET A 138 -7.31 9.71 -10.44
CA MET A 138 -8.72 9.63 -10.06
C MET A 138 -9.66 9.39 -11.24
N ASN A 139 -9.16 9.51 -12.46
CA ASN A 139 -9.96 9.29 -13.67
C ASN A 139 -9.98 7.82 -14.06
N ASP A 140 -8.98 7.05 -13.61
CA ASP A 140 -8.84 5.64 -13.95
C ASP A 140 -8.88 4.76 -12.69
N MET A 141 -10.09 4.40 -12.27
CA MET A 141 -10.33 3.48 -11.15
C MET A 141 -9.91 2.03 -11.41
N THR A 142 -9.39 1.71 -12.60
CA THR A 142 -8.71 0.44 -12.83
C THR A 142 -7.28 0.44 -12.26
N LYS A 143 -6.71 1.61 -12.00
CA LYS A 143 -5.41 1.79 -11.36
C LYS A 143 -5.59 1.84 -9.84
N VAL A 144 -5.75 0.67 -9.25
CA VAL A 144 -5.73 0.47 -7.80
C VAL A 144 -4.79 -0.67 -7.46
N GLU A 145 -4.13 -0.62 -6.30
CA GLU A 145 -3.20 -1.65 -5.87
C GLU A 145 -3.41 -2.03 -4.41
N ILE A 146 -3.20 -3.32 -4.13
CA ILE A 146 -3.15 -3.85 -2.76
C ILE A 146 -1.70 -3.74 -2.27
N LEU A 147 -1.56 -3.23 -1.04
CA LEU A 147 -0.31 -2.91 -0.36
C LEU A 147 -0.12 -3.75 0.89
N ASP A 148 1.09 -3.68 1.43
CA ASP A 148 1.45 -4.25 2.72
C ASP A 148 1.17 -5.75 2.87
N PHE A 149 2.05 -6.53 2.24
CA PHE A 149 2.07 -7.98 2.37
C PHE A 149 2.82 -8.45 3.63
N GLY A 150 3.03 -7.59 4.64
CA GLY A 150 3.69 -7.97 5.90
C GLY A 150 2.91 -9.04 6.67
N ASN A 151 1.58 -9.02 6.54
CA ASN A 151 0.66 -10.01 7.11
C ASN A 151 0.21 -11.09 6.13
N ALA A 152 0.67 -11.04 4.87
CA ALA A 152 0.27 -12.04 3.89
C ALA A 152 0.94 -13.39 4.14
N PHE A 153 0.29 -14.46 3.72
CA PHE A 153 0.78 -15.82 3.87
C PHE A 153 0.30 -16.71 2.73
N GLU A 154 0.98 -17.83 2.55
CA GLU A 154 0.60 -18.87 1.58
C GLU A 154 -0.15 -20.00 2.30
N GLY A 155 -1.12 -20.59 1.61
CA GLY A 155 -1.93 -21.70 2.12
C GLY A 155 -3.34 -21.30 2.52
N CYS A 156 -4.05 -22.22 3.16
CA CYS A 156 -5.49 -22.08 3.41
C CYS A 156 -5.83 -21.27 4.67
N SER A 157 -4.93 -21.23 5.65
CA SER A 157 -5.15 -20.50 6.90
C SER A 157 -3.85 -20.16 7.63
N ARG A 158 -3.90 -19.11 8.47
CA ARG A 158 -2.83 -18.75 9.40
C ARG A 158 -3.39 -18.33 10.75
N GLU A 159 -2.90 -18.96 11.81
CA GLU A 159 -3.24 -18.60 13.18
C GLU A 159 -2.53 -17.32 13.63
N GLY A 160 -3.15 -16.58 14.56
CA GLY A 160 -2.53 -15.42 15.19
C GLY A 160 -2.33 -14.21 14.27
N ALA A 161 -2.99 -14.21 13.09
CA ALA A 161 -2.97 -13.08 12.18
C ALA A 161 -3.60 -11.84 12.83
N LYS A 162 -2.80 -10.78 12.97
CA LYS A 162 -3.25 -9.49 13.54
C LYS A 162 -3.65 -8.57 12.40
N GLY A 163 -4.93 -8.65 12.01
CA GLY A 163 -5.52 -7.72 11.05
C GLY A 163 -6.03 -6.43 11.69
N THR A 164 -6.49 -5.51 10.86
CA THR A 164 -7.04 -4.22 11.30
C THR A 164 -8.44 -4.38 11.89
N ARG A 165 -8.62 -4.00 13.17
CA ARG A 165 -9.81 -4.31 13.99
C ARG A 165 -11.17 -4.01 13.34
N ALA A 166 -11.32 -2.89 12.64
CA ALA A 166 -12.57 -2.49 11.99
C ALA A 166 -12.94 -3.39 10.79
N PHE A 167 -11.96 -4.07 10.19
CA PHE A 167 -12.12 -4.91 9.01
C PHE A 167 -12.08 -6.42 9.34
N LEU A 168 -11.76 -6.78 10.59
CA LEU A 168 -11.67 -8.18 11.01
C LEU A 168 -12.98 -8.93 10.82
N ALA A 169 -12.88 -10.07 10.14
CA ALA A 169 -13.92 -11.09 10.06
C ALA A 169 -14.29 -11.62 11.45
N PRO A 170 -15.55 -12.06 11.68
CA PRO A 170 -16.00 -12.52 12.98
C PRO A 170 -15.13 -13.64 13.57
N GLU A 171 -14.74 -14.61 12.75
CA GLU A 171 -13.88 -15.73 13.14
C GLU A 171 -12.48 -15.28 13.59
N MET A 172 -11.99 -14.14 13.10
CA MET A 172 -10.70 -13.59 13.52
C MET A 172 -10.77 -12.83 14.84
N ARG A 173 -11.97 -12.55 15.37
CA ARG A 173 -12.15 -11.85 16.66
C ARG A 173 -12.15 -12.82 17.84
N ASP A 174 -12.34 -14.10 17.59
CA ASP A 174 -12.27 -15.13 18.61
C ASP A 174 -10.82 -15.31 19.09
N LYS A 175 -10.58 -15.02 20.37
CA LYS A 175 -9.26 -15.12 20.99
C LYS A 175 -8.74 -16.56 21.10
N THR A 176 -9.63 -17.55 20.96
CA THR A 176 -9.30 -18.97 21.11
C THR A 176 -9.06 -19.66 19.77
N ARG A 177 -9.58 -19.12 18.66
CA ARG A 177 -9.50 -19.69 17.30
C ARG A 177 -9.39 -18.62 16.23
N CYS A 178 -8.44 -17.70 16.36
CA CYS A 178 -8.19 -16.66 15.36
C CYS A 178 -7.40 -17.22 14.17
N TYR A 179 -8.10 -17.51 13.08
CA TYR A 179 -7.47 -17.91 11.81
C TYR A 179 -7.83 -16.92 10.68
N ALA A 180 -6.80 -16.35 10.06
CA ALA A 180 -6.98 -15.71 8.76
C ALA A 180 -7.11 -16.78 7.67
N SER A 181 -7.90 -16.50 6.64
CA SER A 181 -8.11 -17.36 5.48
C SER A 181 -8.54 -16.53 4.25
N PRO A 182 -8.58 -17.11 3.05
CA PRO A 182 -9.17 -16.43 1.89
C PRO A 182 -10.60 -15.91 2.14
N LYS A 183 -11.39 -16.60 2.98
CA LYS A 183 -12.75 -16.14 3.33
C LYS A 183 -12.73 -14.89 4.21
N SER A 184 -11.77 -14.78 5.15
CA SER A 184 -11.63 -13.60 5.99
C SER A 184 -11.09 -12.39 5.21
N ASP A 185 -10.31 -12.61 4.16
CA ASP A 185 -9.94 -11.55 3.19
C ASP A 185 -11.18 -11.01 2.48
N LEU A 186 -12.10 -11.88 2.05
CA LEU A 186 -13.34 -11.44 1.39
C LEU A 186 -14.24 -10.63 2.33
N TRP A 187 -14.32 -11.01 3.61
CA TRP A 187 -15.01 -10.21 4.62
C TRP A 187 -14.36 -8.82 4.75
N SER A 188 -13.04 -8.79 4.95
CA SER A 188 -12.27 -7.54 5.08
C SER A 188 -12.44 -6.66 3.84
N LEU A 189 -12.42 -7.24 2.64
CA LEU A 189 -12.68 -6.56 1.38
C LEU A 189 -14.11 -5.97 1.34
N GLY A 190 -15.11 -6.72 1.80
CA GLY A 190 -16.48 -6.23 1.93
C GLY A 190 -16.56 -4.99 2.84
N CYS A 191 -15.85 -4.99 3.97
CA CYS A 191 -15.74 -3.82 4.85
C CYS A 191 -15.05 -2.63 4.16
N VAL A 192 -13.97 -2.87 3.38
CA VAL A 192 -13.31 -1.83 2.58
C VAL A 192 -14.26 -1.23 1.56
N VAL A 193 -15.00 -2.06 0.81
CA VAL A 193 -15.95 -1.59 -0.19
C VAL A 193 -17.10 -0.81 0.46
N CYS A 194 -17.67 -1.32 1.55
CA CYS A 194 -18.77 -0.65 2.25
C CYS A 194 -18.34 0.72 2.80
N SER A 195 -17.21 0.78 3.51
CA SER A 195 -16.67 2.05 4.03
C SER A 195 -16.34 3.05 2.92
N THR A 196 -15.75 2.56 1.82
CA THR A 196 -15.41 3.42 0.67
C THR A 196 -16.65 3.95 -0.03
N ALA A 197 -17.66 3.10 -0.28
CA ALA A 197 -18.91 3.49 -0.91
C ALA A 197 -19.67 4.51 -0.05
N ILE A 198 -19.79 4.28 1.26
CA ILE A 198 -20.40 5.26 2.18
C ILE A 198 -19.65 6.61 2.09
N SER A 199 -18.32 6.55 2.14
CA SER A 199 -17.48 7.74 2.05
C SER A 199 -17.53 8.45 0.69
N PHE A 200 -17.95 7.76 -0.37
CA PHE A 200 -18.14 8.35 -1.70
C PHE A 200 -19.50 9.03 -1.84
N TYR A 201 -20.53 8.53 -1.17
CA TYR A 201 -21.88 9.09 -1.21
C TYR A 201 -22.16 10.14 -0.12
N THR A 202 -21.28 10.29 0.87
CA THR A 202 -21.42 11.31 1.91
C THR A 202 -20.63 12.55 1.50
N PRO A 203 -21.27 13.70 1.22
CA PRO A 203 -20.56 14.94 0.95
C PRO A 203 -19.64 15.29 2.12
N ARG A 204 -18.47 15.86 1.84
CA ARG A 204 -17.70 16.54 2.90
C ARG A 204 -18.56 17.73 3.35
N GLU A 205 -19.00 17.75 4.60
CA GLU A 205 -19.56 18.99 5.17
C GLU A 205 -18.44 20.03 5.16
N ASN A 206 -18.68 21.14 4.46
CA ASN A 206 -17.75 22.27 4.34
C ASN A 206 -17.67 23.06 5.65
#